data_AF-A0A815U5G7-F1
#
_entry.id   AF-A0A815U5G7-F1
#
_cell.length_a   1.000
_cell.length_b   1.000
_cell.length_c   1.000
_cell.angle_alpha   90.00
_cell.angle_beta   90.00
_cell.angle_gamma   90.00
#
_symmetry.space_group_name_H-M   'P 1'
#
loop_
_entity.id
_entity.type
_entity.pdbx_description
1 polymer ?
#
loop_
_entity_poly.entity_id
_entity_poly.type
_entity_poly.pdbx_seq_one_letter_code
_entity_poly.pdbx_strand_id
1 'polypeptide(L)' 'MTSNKIPRVILGCMTMGPPGTNTARVTTVDGTKEMFKVLQSYGYTELDTARTYNDGKQEGFT' A
#
# COMPACT_ATOMS: atom_id res chain seq x y z
N MET A 1 7.13 13.75 -31.26
CA MET A 1 6.10 13.86 -30.22
C MET A 1 6.49 12.93 -29.08
N THR A 2 7.10 13.45 -28.01
CA THR A 2 7.35 12.67 -26.80
C THR A 2 6.00 12.39 -26.15
N SER A 3 5.61 11.13 -26.06
CA SER A 3 4.36 10.74 -25.39
C SER A 3 4.49 11.15 -23.93
N ASN A 4 3.78 12.20 -23.53
CA ASN A 4 3.72 12.69 -22.15
C ASN A 4 2.82 11.72 -21.34
N LYS A 5 3.22 10.45 -21.27
CA LYS A 5 2.53 9.41 -20.51
C LYS A 5 2.78 9.67 -19.04
N ILE A 6 1.69 9.88 -18.30
CA ILE A 6 1.71 9.86 -16.83
C ILE A 6 2.38 8.54 -16.40
N PRO A 7 3.42 8.57 -15.56
CA PRO A 7 4.05 7.36 -15.06
C PRO A 7 3.04 6.48 -14.33
N ARG A 8 3.08 5.16 -14.55
CA ARG A 8 2.29 4.21 -13.76
C ARG A 8 2.90 4.13 -12.36
N VAL A 9 2.10 4.38 -11.33
CA VAL A 9 2.50 4.30 -9.92
C VAL A 9 1.60 3.29 -9.23
N ILE A 10 2.21 2.40 -8.44
CA ILE A 10 1.53 1.36 -7.66
C ILE A 10 2.07 1.44 -6.23
N LEU A 11 1.20 1.34 -5.24
CA LEU A 11 1.59 1.36 -3.83
C LEU A 11 1.77 -0.07 -3.30
N GLY A 12 3.01 -0.42 -2.94
CA GLY A 12 3.33 -1.69 -2.29
C GLY A 12 2.87 -1.73 -0.83
N CYS A 13 2.16 -2.80 -0.46
CA CYS A 13 1.55 -2.92 0.87
C CYS A 13 2.36 -3.71 1.90
N MET A 14 3.58 -4.13 1.56
CA MET A 14 4.43 -5.01 2.39
C MET A 14 4.73 -4.51 3.81
N THR A 15 4.59 -3.20 4.09
CA THR A 15 4.88 -2.59 5.39
C THR A 15 3.63 -2.21 6.20
N MET A 16 2.43 -2.52 5.69
CA MET A 16 1.14 -2.30 6.36
C MET A 16 0.61 -3.62 6.90
N GLY A 17 0.39 -3.72 8.20
CA GLY A 17 -0.06 -4.97 8.81
C GLY A 17 -0.23 -4.85 10.32
N PRO A 18 -0.81 -5.87 10.97
CA PRO A 18 -1.04 -5.82 12.41
C PRO A 18 0.28 -5.72 13.20
N PRO A 19 0.25 -5.19 14.43
CA PRO A 19 1.42 -5.11 15.27
C PRO A 19 2.02 -6.49 15.55
N GLY A 20 3.35 -6.57 15.57
CA GLY A 20 4.09 -7.81 15.84
C GLY A 20 4.35 -8.69 14.62
N THR A 21 4.06 -8.24 13.39
CA THR A 21 4.52 -8.92 12.16
C THR A 21 5.91 -8.43 11.78
N ASN A 22 6.67 -9.29 11.08
CA ASN A 22 8.09 -9.07 10.82
C ASN A 22 8.42 -7.79 10.04
N THR A 23 7.52 -7.32 9.18
CA THR A 23 7.77 -6.22 8.24
C THR A 23 6.88 -5.00 8.43
N ALA A 24 5.94 -5.01 9.40
CA ALA A 24 4.98 -3.94 9.56
C ALA A 24 5.62 -2.71 10.21
N ARG A 25 5.48 -1.56 9.54
CA ARG A 25 5.85 -0.23 10.05
C ARG A 25 4.62 0.62 10.33
N VAL A 26 3.55 0.37 9.59
CA VAL A 26 2.23 0.99 9.80
C VAL A 26 1.32 -0.09 10.35
N THR A 27 1.00 0.05 11.64
CA THR A 27 0.28 -0.96 12.41
C THR A 27 -1.14 -0.56 12.78
N THR A 28 -1.64 0.51 12.19
CA THR A 28 -3.02 0.99 12.35
C THR A 28 -3.73 1.05 11.00
N VAL A 29 -5.00 0.65 10.99
CA VAL A 29 -5.87 0.74 9.81
C VAL A 29 -6.00 2.20 9.35
N ASP A 30 -6.07 3.15 10.29
CA ASP A 30 -6.17 4.57 9.94
C ASP A 30 -4.88 5.11 9.30
N GLY A 31 -3.71 4.63 9.71
CA GLY A 31 -2.45 4.97 9.05
C GLY A 31 -2.40 4.47 7.60
N THR A 32 -2.86 3.24 7.38
CA THR A 32 -3.02 2.67 6.02
C THR A 32 -4.00 3.49 5.17
N LYS A 33 -5.15 3.89 5.73
CA LYS A 33 -6.13 4.74 5.02
C LYS A 33 -5.56 6.09 4.61
N GLU A 34 -4.79 6.75 5.47
CA GLU A 34 -4.17 8.03 5.13
C GLU A 34 -3.16 7.88 3.96
N MET A 35 -2.39 6.79 3.92
CA MET A 35 -1.51 6.51 2.78
C MET A 35 -2.30 6.33 1.47
N PHE A 36 -3.44 5.65 1.53
CA PHE A 36 -4.31 5.45 0.36
C PHE A 36 -4.95 6.74 -0.12
N LYS A 37 -5.37 7.58 0.82
CA LYS A 37 -5.90 8.91 0.52
C LYS A 37 -4.85 9.78 -0.17
N VAL A 38 -3.59 9.75 0.30
CA VAL A 38 -2.48 10.45 -0.37
C VAL A 38 -2.27 9.91 -1.78
N LEU A 39 -2.21 8.58 -1.97
CA LEU A 39 -2.08 7.95 -3.29
C LEU A 39 -3.19 8.40 -4.26
N GLN A 40 -4.45 8.35 -3.79
CA GLN A 40 -5.63 8.77 -4.54
C GLN A 40 -5.62 10.26 -4.86
N SER A 41 -5.10 11.11 -3.97
CA SER A 41 -4.97 12.56 -4.22
C SER A 41 -4.04 12.89 -5.39
N TYR A 42 -3.11 11.98 -5.72
CA TYR A 42 -2.26 12.05 -6.91
C TYR A 42 -2.87 11.38 -8.15
N GLY A 43 -4.08 10.83 -8.05
CA GLY A 43 -4.77 10.15 -9.15
C GLY A 43 -4.42 8.67 -9.34
N TYR A 44 -3.74 8.05 -8.38
CA TYR A 44 -3.35 6.64 -8.43
C TYR A 44 -4.22 5.78 -7.50
N THR A 45 -4.57 4.58 -7.92
CA THR A 45 -5.44 3.65 -7.17
C THR A 45 -4.92 2.22 -7.12
N GLU A 46 -3.83 1.92 -7.83
CA GLU A 46 -3.27 0.58 -7.89
C GLU A 46 -2.52 0.24 -6.60
N LEU A 47 -2.89 -0.89 -6.00
CA LEU A 47 -2.25 -1.47 -4.82
C LEU A 47 -1.56 -2.77 -5.19
N ASP A 48 -0.35 -2.98 -4.67
CA ASP A 48 0.39 -4.23 -4.77
C ASP A 48 0.38 -4.96 -3.42
N THR A 49 -0.04 -6.22 -3.46
CA THR A 49 -0.20 -7.09 -2.30
C THR A 49 0.34 -8.49 -2.63
N ALA A 50 0.70 -9.25 -1.60
CA ALA A 50 1.05 -10.64 -1.72
C ALA A 50 0.62 -11.42 -0.47
N ARG A 51 0.24 -12.68 -0.67
CA ARG A 51 -0.14 -13.63 0.41
C ARG A 51 0.93 -13.83 1.49
N THR A 52 2.18 -13.45 1.23
CA THR A 52 3.29 -13.60 2.18
C THR A 52 3.58 -12.34 2.98
N TYR A 53 3.01 -11.18 2.60
CA TYR A 53 3.28 -9.91 3.27
C TYR A 53 2.75 -9.91 4.71
N ASN A 54 3.59 -9.44 5.64
CA ASN A 54 3.31 -9.41 7.07
C ASN A 54 2.81 -10.76 7.61
N ASP A 55 3.54 -11.82 7.26
CA ASP A 55 3.24 -13.20 7.68
C ASP A 55 1.85 -13.66 7.23
N GLY A 56 1.42 -13.19 6.04
CA GLY A 56 0.12 -13.47 5.43
C GLY A 56 -1.06 -12.73 6.03
N LYS A 57 -0.81 -11.69 6.83
CA LYS A 57 -1.87 -10.89 7.48
C LYS A 57 -2.16 -9.57 6.78
N GLN A 58 -1.37 -9.19 5.77
CA GLN A 58 -1.52 -7.88 5.12
C GLN A 58 -2.84 -7.72 4.37
N GLU A 59 -3.27 -8.71 3.59
CA GLU A 59 -4.51 -8.62 2.79
C GLU A 59 -5.76 -8.41 3.66
N GLY A 60 -5.78 -8.97 4.88
CA GLY A 60 -6.89 -8.77 5.82
C GLY A 60 -6.82 -7.48 6.64
N PHE A 61 -5.73 -6.72 6.51
CA PHE A 61 -5.48 -5.47 7.24
C PHE A 61 -5.86 -4.20 6.45
N THR A 62 -6.20 -4.39 5.17
CA THR A 62 -6.23 -3.36 4.14
C THR A 62 -7.59 -3.34 3.44
#